data_AF-A0A7C7AD76-F1
#
_entry.id   AF-A0A7C7AD76-F1
#
_cell.length_a   1.000
_cell.length_b   1.000
_cell.length_c   1.000
_cell.angle_alpha   90.00
_cell.angle_beta   90.00
_cell.angle_gamma   90.00
#
_symmetry.space_group_name_H-M   'P 1'
#
loop_
_entity.id
_entity.type
_entity.pdbx_description
1 polymer ?
#
loop_
_entity_poly.entity_id
_entity_poly.type
_entity_poly.pdbx_seq_one_letter_code
_entity_poly.pdbx_strand_id
1 'polypeptide(L)'
;MKEFDKVRFETVKFMRDKYWLDEVAGMYYNISCLKFRQGKKTILSINLHDDHYDFQIILGKAEREKFEAVKHEFPLEIQELYDRERTLHDGKWLLIHVADLKTLEAVKKLILIKKKPNSKPFSKENAVYGRGLKFYDNGFFIVSSSSLFLLTIKLWHSRFL
;
A
#
# COMPACT_ATOMS: atom_id res chain seq x y z
N MET A 1 21.05 1.24 -0.34
CA MET A 1 19.59 1.21 -0.13
C MET A 1 19.10 -0.20 -0.46
N LYS A 2 18.43 -0.88 0.48
CA LYS A 2 17.91 -2.23 0.24
C LYS A 2 16.79 -2.14 -0.81
N GLU A 3 16.52 -3.24 -1.52
CA GLU A 3 15.49 -3.27 -2.57
C GLU A 3 14.11 -2.87 -2.01
N PHE A 4 13.77 -3.38 -0.82
CA PHE A 4 12.50 -3.06 -0.17
C PHE A 4 12.40 -1.60 0.29
N ASP A 5 13.51 -0.92 0.61
CA ASP A 5 13.49 0.52 0.91
C ASP A 5 12.99 1.32 -0.31
N LYS A 6 13.38 0.89 -1.53
CA LYS A 6 12.89 1.48 -2.78
C LYS A 6 11.40 1.22 -2.96
N VAL A 7 10.95 -0.02 -2.72
CA VAL A 7 9.53 -0.39 -2.80
C VAL A 7 8.69 0.46 -1.85
N ARG A 8 9.16 0.66 -0.62
CA ARG A 8 8.52 1.51 0.37
C ARG A 8 8.41 2.95 -0.12
N PHE A 9 9.51 3.54 -0.58
CA PHE A 9 9.54 4.89 -1.11
C PHE A 9 8.59 5.07 -2.30
N GLU A 10 8.68 4.18 -3.30
CA GLU A 10 7.88 4.23 -4.52
C GLU A 10 6.39 3.95 -4.27
N THR A 11 6.06 3.10 -3.29
CA THR A 11 4.67 2.86 -2.85
C THR A 11 4.08 4.14 -2.28
N VAL A 12 4.77 4.78 -1.34
CA VAL A 12 4.30 6.02 -0.71
C VAL A 12 4.12 7.11 -1.75
N LYS A 13 5.11 7.31 -2.62
CA LYS A 13 5.06 8.27 -3.73
C LYS A 13 3.86 8.02 -4.64
N PHE A 14 3.69 6.79 -5.13
CA PHE A 14 2.57 6.45 -6.02
C PHE A 14 1.20 6.66 -5.37
N MET A 15 1.02 6.18 -4.14
CA MET A 15 -0.25 6.25 -3.45
C MET A 15 -0.65 7.69 -3.14
N ARG A 16 0.31 8.55 -2.80
CA ARG A 16 0.06 9.93 -2.38
C ARG A 16 0.06 10.94 -3.53
N ASP A 17 0.85 10.72 -4.59
CA ASP A 17 0.90 11.64 -5.74
C ASP A 17 -0.21 11.35 -6.75
N LYS A 18 -0.53 10.07 -6.98
CA LYS A 18 -1.45 9.67 -8.06
C LYS A 18 -2.79 9.17 -7.56
N TYR A 19 -2.82 8.38 -6.47
CA TYR A 19 -3.99 7.56 -6.19
C TYR A 19 -4.97 8.12 -5.15
N TRP A 20 -4.54 9.11 -4.35
CA TRP A 20 -5.36 10.00 -3.53
C TRP A 20 -6.64 9.40 -2.95
N LEU A 21 -6.45 8.69 -1.85
CA LEU A 21 -7.51 8.08 -1.06
C LEU A 21 -7.30 8.43 0.40
N ASP A 22 -8.38 8.38 1.17
CA ASP A 22 -8.31 8.53 2.63
C ASP A 22 -7.51 7.35 3.18
N GLU A 23 -6.40 7.66 3.86
CA GLU A 23 -5.53 6.67 4.49
C GLU A 23 -6.00 6.45 5.93
N VAL A 24 -6.36 5.21 6.26
CA VAL A 24 -6.79 4.82 7.60
C VAL A 24 -5.91 3.69 8.09
N ALA A 25 -5.16 3.95 9.16
CA ALA A 25 -4.40 2.90 9.84
C ALA A 25 -5.35 1.90 10.50
N GLY A 26 -4.99 0.63 10.46
CA GLY A 26 -5.72 -0.46 11.08
C GLY A 26 -4.83 -1.66 11.35
N MET A 27 -5.46 -2.76 11.74
CA MET A 27 -4.81 -4.04 11.99
C MET A 27 -5.54 -5.14 11.22
N TYR A 28 -4.79 -6.09 10.67
CA TYR A 28 -5.29 -7.32 10.06
C TYR A 28 -4.52 -8.50 10.65
N TYR A 29 -5.17 -9.35 11.43
CA TYR A 29 -4.53 -10.46 12.16
C TYR A 29 -3.23 -10.07 12.88
N ASN A 30 -3.27 -8.99 13.67
CA ASN A 30 -2.14 -8.41 14.40
C ASN A 30 -1.04 -7.77 13.54
N ILE A 31 -1.23 -7.69 12.22
CA ILE A 31 -0.32 -6.99 11.31
C ILE A 31 -0.85 -5.57 11.09
N SER A 32 0.04 -4.58 11.22
CA SER A 32 -0.30 -3.19 10.92
C SER A 32 -0.65 -3.05 9.44
N CYS A 33 -1.77 -2.38 9.13
CA CYS A 33 -2.18 -2.16 7.75
C CYS A 33 -2.66 -0.73 7.50
N LEU A 34 -2.47 -0.28 6.26
CA LEU A 34 -3.01 0.98 5.75
C LEU A 34 -4.15 0.68 4.80
N LYS A 35 -5.34 1.16 5.14
CA LYS A 35 -6.53 1.04 4.29
C LYS A 35 -6.72 2.33 3.52
N PHE A 36 -6.78 2.22 2.20
CA PHE A 36 -7.03 3.33 1.31
C PHE A 36 -8.50 3.33 0.90
N ARG A 37 -9.21 4.38 1.31
CA ARG A 37 -10.68 4.47 1.24
C ARG A 37 -11.14 5.63 0.39
N GLN A 38 -12.35 5.47 -0.16
CA GLN A 38 -13.11 6.56 -0.74
C GLN A 38 -14.46 6.65 -0.04
N GLY A 39 -14.61 7.64 0.83
CA GLY A 39 -15.76 7.70 1.73
C GLY A 39 -15.82 6.43 2.59
N LYS A 40 -16.90 5.66 2.47
CA LYS A 40 -17.08 4.43 3.26
C LYS A 40 -16.40 3.18 2.66
N LYS A 41 -16.07 3.20 1.37
CA LYS A 41 -15.56 2.02 0.63
C LYS A 41 -14.04 1.92 0.73
N THR A 42 -13.53 0.77 1.17
CA THR A 42 -12.10 0.43 1.03
C THR A 42 -11.81 0.03 -0.40
N ILE A 43 -10.81 0.67 -1.00
CA ILE A 43 -10.39 0.41 -2.37
C ILE A 43 -9.22 -0.59 -2.36
N LEU A 44 -8.27 -0.42 -1.44
CA LEU A 44 -7.15 -1.33 -1.26
C LEU A 44 -6.64 -1.28 0.19
N SER A 45 -6.03 -2.37 0.66
CA SER A 45 -5.33 -2.43 1.94
C SER A 45 -3.88 -2.87 1.74
N ILE A 46 -2.94 -2.26 2.44
CA ILE A 46 -1.53 -2.65 2.43
C ILE A 46 -1.16 -3.14 3.84
N ASN A 47 -0.79 -4.40 3.98
CA ASN A 47 -0.21 -4.91 5.22
C ASN A 47 1.28 -4.58 5.25
N LEU A 48 1.75 -4.08 6.37
CA LEU A 48 3.11 -3.58 6.56
C LEU A 48 3.94 -4.65 7.26
N HIS A 49 4.89 -5.24 6.52
CA HIS A 49 5.92 -6.12 7.07
C HIS A 49 7.28 -5.40 6.99
N ASP A 50 8.28 -5.95 7.69
CA ASP A 50 9.62 -5.34 7.77
C ASP A 50 10.43 -5.48 6.47
N ASP A 51 10.09 -6.47 5.64
CA ASP A 51 10.82 -6.85 4.43
C ASP A 51 9.96 -6.86 3.15
N HIS A 52 8.64 -6.72 3.28
CA HIS A 52 7.70 -6.66 2.15
C HIS A 52 6.40 -5.94 2.50
N TYR A 53 5.57 -5.70 1.49
CA TYR A 53 4.18 -5.30 1.65
C TYR A 53 3.24 -6.31 1.00
N ASP A 54 2.14 -6.62 1.68
CA ASP A 54 1.05 -7.36 1.04
C ASP A 54 -0.05 -6.39 0.61
N PHE A 55 -0.27 -6.32 -0.71
CA PHE A 55 -1.35 -5.54 -1.29
C PHE A 55 -2.59 -6.40 -1.44
N GLN A 56 -3.65 -6.04 -0.72
CA GLN A 56 -4.96 -6.62 -0.87
C GLN A 56 -5.81 -5.76 -1.81
N ILE A 57 -6.12 -6.31 -2.99
CA ILE A 57 -6.92 -5.66 -4.04
C ILE A 57 -8.14 -6.51 -4.33
N ILE A 58 -9.32 -5.88 -4.33
CA ILE A 58 -10.58 -6.56 -4.66
C ILE A 58 -11.02 -6.08 -6.05
N LEU A 59 -11.23 -6.99 -6.99
CA LEU A 59 -11.70 -6.67 -8.34
C LEU A 59 -13.18 -7.07 -8.49
N GLY A 60 -14.06 -6.08 -8.62
CA GLY A 60 -15.46 -6.27 -8.98
C GLY A 60 -15.62 -6.60 -10.46
N LYS A 61 -16.86 -6.87 -10.90
CA LYS A 61 -17.15 -7.35 -12.27
C LYS A 61 -16.50 -6.49 -13.38
N ALA A 62 -16.75 -5.19 -13.39
CA ALA A 62 -16.22 -4.29 -14.42
C ALA A 62 -14.68 -4.12 -14.36
N GLU A 63 -14.07 -4.31 -13.19
CA GLU A 63 -12.62 -4.22 -13.00
C GLU A 63 -11.94 -5.51 -13.48
N ARG A 64 -12.60 -6.66 -13.27
CA ARG A 64 -12.20 -7.96 -13.80
C ARG A 64 -12.23 -8.01 -15.33
N GLU A 65 -13.30 -7.54 -15.95
CA GLU A 65 -13.40 -7.48 -17.43
C GLU A 65 -12.25 -6.66 -18.03
N LYS A 66 -11.89 -5.53 -17.41
CA LYS A 66 -10.74 -4.71 -17.82
C LYS A 66 -9.41 -5.44 -17.61
N PHE A 67 -9.24 -6.09 -16.46
CA PHE A 67 -8.03 -6.85 -16.18
C PHE A 67 -7.85 -8.00 -17.18
N GLU A 68 -8.92 -8.77 -17.45
CA GLU A 68 -8.90 -9.90 -18.38
C GLU A 68 -8.48 -9.48 -19.80
N ALA A 69 -8.89 -8.29 -20.26
CA ALA A 69 -8.49 -7.76 -21.56
C ALA A 69 -6.98 -7.49 -21.70
N VAL A 70 -6.31 -7.11 -20.60
CA VAL A 70 -4.86 -6.80 -20.58
C VAL A 70 -4.04 -7.80 -19.77
N LYS A 71 -4.64 -8.93 -19.38
CA LYS A 71 -4.03 -9.91 -18.45
C LYS A 71 -2.67 -10.41 -18.93
N HIS A 72 -2.52 -10.58 -20.24
CA HIS A 72 -1.28 -11.01 -20.89
C HIS A 72 -0.10 -10.04 -20.69
N GLU A 73 -0.36 -8.78 -20.31
CA GLU A 73 0.68 -7.77 -20.02
C GLU A 73 1.21 -7.84 -18.57
N PHE A 74 0.61 -8.67 -17.71
CA PHE A 74 1.01 -8.83 -16.32
C PHE A 74 2.01 -9.98 -16.15
N PRO A 75 2.86 -9.96 -15.10
CA PRO A 75 3.69 -11.11 -14.75
C PRO A 75 2.86 -12.38 -14.56
N LEU A 76 3.43 -13.53 -14.92
CA LEU A 76 2.73 -14.82 -14.88
C LEU A 76 2.19 -15.12 -13.48
N GLU A 77 2.92 -14.74 -12.43
CA GLU A 77 2.55 -14.93 -11.03
C GLU A 77 1.23 -14.22 -10.69
N ILE A 78 0.98 -13.03 -11.26
CA ILE A 78 -0.27 -12.28 -11.08
C ILE A 78 -1.40 -12.91 -11.90
N GLN A 79 -1.09 -13.40 -13.10
CA GLN A 79 -2.06 -14.09 -13.95
C GLN A 79 -2.57 -15.38 -13.28
N GLU A 80 -1.64 -16.20 -12.77
CA GLU A 80 -1.95 -17.45 -12.07
C GLU A 80 -2.66 -17.20 -10.74
N LEU A 81 -2.26 -16.17 -9.98
CA LEU A 81 -3.00 -15.75 -8.79
C LEU A 81 -4.45 -15.43 -9.16
N TYR A 82 -4.68 -14.62 -10.20
CA TYR A 82 -6.03 -14.27 -10.63
C TYR A 82 -6.88 -15.48 -11.02
N ASP A 83 -6.29 -16.44 -11.74
CA ASP A 83 -7.01 -17.65 -12.18
C ASP A 83 -7.34 -18.58 -11.02
N ARG A 84 -6.42 -18.70 -10.05
CA ARG A 84 -6.60 -19.54 -8.87
C ARG A 84 -7.65 -18.98 -7.91
N GLU A 85 -7.66 -17.67 -7.69
CA GLU A 85 -8.53 -17.06 -6.69
C GLU A 85 -10.01 -17.11 -7.08
N ARG A 86 -10.88 -17.41 -6.11
CA ARG A 86 -12.33 -17.47 -6.36
C ARG A 86 -12.92 -16.07 -6.39
N THR A 87 -13.94 -15.88 -7.24
CA THR A 87 -14.74 -14.66 -7.21
C THR A 87 -15.80 -14.78 -6.11
N LEU A 88 -15.74 -13.90 -5.11
CA LEU A 88 -16.71 -13.79 -4.03
C LEU A 88 -17.83 -12.80 -4.41
N HIS A 89 -18.82 -12.66 -3.54
CA HIS A 89 -19.99 -11.80 -3.76
C HIS A 89 -19.63 -10.32 -3.94
N ASP A 90 -18.53 -9.87 -3.33
CA ASP A 90 -18.03 -8.49 -3.40
C ASP A 90 -16.88 -8.29 -4.41
N GLY A 91 -16.43 -9.38 -5.05
CA GLY A 91 -15.40 -9.37 -6.07
C GLY A 91 -14.39 -10.50 -5.92
N LYS A 92 -13.36 -10.50 -6.77
CA LYS A 92 -12.22 -11.42 -6.66
C LYS A 92 -11.11 -10.74 -5.85
N TRP A 93 -10.70 -11.36 -4.77
CA TRP A 93 -9.69 -10.83 -3.86
C TRP A 93 -8.32 -11.34 -4.28
N LEU A 94 -7.36 -10.43 -4.45
CA LEU A 94 -5.97 -10.72 -4.75
C LEU A 94 -5.13 -10.20 -3.59
N LEU A 95 -4.37 -11.09 -2.94
CA LEU A 95 -3.35 -10.74 -1.97
C LEU A 95 -1.99 -10.93 -2.63
N ILE A 96 -1.27 -9.83 -2.84
CA ILE A 96 -0.04 -9.81 -3.64
C ILE A 96 1.12 -9.42 -2.73
N HIS A 97 2.08 -10.32 -2.59
CA HIS A 97 3.34 -10.08 -1.89
C HIS A 97 4.26 -9.21 -2.74
N VAL A 98 4.71 -8.07 -2.20
CA VAL A 98 5.53 -7.07 -2.91
C VAL A 98 6.81 -6.80 -2.13
N ALA A 99 7.90 -7.44 -2.56
CA ALA A 99 9.25 -7.24 -2.02
C ALA A 99 10.20 -6.52 -3.00
N ASP A 100 9.81 -6.39 -4.27
CA ASP A 100 10.64 -5.82 -5.34
C ASP A 100 9.86 -4.82 -6.23
N LEU A 101 10.59 -4.01 -6.99
CA LEU A 101 10.00 -2.97 -7.83
C LEU A 101 9.23 -3.52 -9.04
N LYS A 102 9.61 -4.66 -9.60
CA LYS A 102 8.92 -5.28 -10.74
C LYS A 102 7.51 -5.67 -10.35
N THR A 103 7.36 -6.31 -9.18
CA THR A 103 6.06 -6.68 -8.63
C THR A 103 5.25 -5.44 -8.26
N LEU A 104 5.90 -4.41 -7.69
CA LEU A 104 5.24 -3.14 -7.40
C LEU A 104 4.66 -2.47 -8.66
N GLU A 105 5.38 -2.46 -9.78
CA GLU A 105 4.87 -1.88 -11.04
C GLU A 105 3.63 -2.63 -11.56
N ALA A 106 3.60 -3.96 -11.45
CA ALA A 106 2.41 -4.74 -11.77
C ALA A 106 1.24 -4.37 -10.86
N VAL A 107 1.49 -4.24 -9.55
CA VAL A 107 0.48 -3.81 -8.58
C VAL A 107 -0.04 -2.39 -8.88
N LYS A 108 0.83 -1.44 -9.25
CA LYS A 108 0.43 -0.08 -9.65
C LYS A 108 -0.52 -0.14 -10.86
N LYS A 109 -0.25 -0.98 -11.86
CA LYS A 109 -1.15 -1.18 -13.02
C LYS A 109 -2.51 -1.72 -12.59
N LEU A 110 -2.57 -2.72 -11.69
CA LEU A 110 -3.83 -3.24 -11.13
C LEU A 110 -4.63 -2.15 -10.41
N ILE A 111 -3.94 -1.35 -9.60
CA ILE A 111 -4.54 -0.24 -8.86
C ILE A 111 -5.17 0.78 -9.83
N LEU A 112 -4.49 1.10 -10.95
CA LEU A 112 -5.02 2.00 -11.97
C LEU A 112 -6.22 1.43 -12.75
N ILE A 113 -6.30 0.10 -12.94
CA ILE A 113 -7.49 -0.57 -13.49
C ILE A 113 -8.67 -0.41 -12.54
N LYS A 114 -8.42 -0.64 -11.24
CA LYS A 114 -9.44 -0.53 -10.19
C LYS A 114 -10.01 0.88 -10.10
N LYS A 115 -9.17 1.90 -10.25
CA LYS A 115 -9.64 3.29 -10.25
C LYS A 115 -8.72 4.18 -11.08
N LYS A 116 -9.32 4.94 -11.99
CA LYS A 116 -8.63 6.05 -12.65
C LYS A 116 -8.38 7.16 -11.61
N PRO A 117 -7.18 7.75 -11.54
CA PRO A 117 -6.86 8.78 -10.55
C PRO A 117 -7.85 9.95 -10.61
N ASN A 118 -8.24 10.46 -9.44
CA ASN A 118 -9.23 11.53 -9.29
C ASN A 118 -8.54 12.90 -9.50
N SER A 119 -9.14 13.83 -10.23
CA SER A 119 -8.55 15.14 -10.59
C SER A 119 -8.85 16.29 -9.62
N LYS A 120 -9.33 16.03 -8.39
CA LYS A 120 -9.67 17.09 -7.41
C LYS A 120 -8.57 17.29 -6.35
N PRO A 121 -8.21 18.55 -6.00
CA PRO A 121 -7.13 18.90 -5.05
C PRO A 121 -7.46 18.67 -3.57
N PHE A 122 -6.42 18.56 -2.72
CA PHE A 122 -6.46 17.85 -1.40
C PHE A 122 -6.99 18.75 -0.33
N SER A 123 -7.82 18.22 0.57
CA SER A 123 -7.91 18.80 1.91
C SER A 123 -6.88 18.14 2.81
N LYS A 124 -5.85 18.93 3.19
CA LYS A 124 -4.75 18.49 4.08
C LYS A 124 -5.22 18.08 5.48
N GLU A 125 -6.49 18.32 5.81
CA GLU A 125 -7.09 18.15 7.14
C GLU A 125 -7.33 16.68 7.53
N ASN A 126 -7.58 15.78 6.57
CA ASN A 126 -7.87 14.36 6.82
C ASN A 126 -6.69 13.43 6.51
N ALA A 127 -5.59 14.00 6.01
CA ALA A 127 -4.35 13.26 5.84
C ALA A 127 -3.88 12.76 7.21
N VAL A 128 -3.39 11.53 7.30
CA VAL A 128 -2.75 11.01 8.53
C VAL A 128 -1.62 11.96 9.02
N TYR A 129 -1.03 12.74 8.10
CA TYR A 129 -0.08 13.82 8.39
C TYR A 129 -0.62 15.00 9.22
N GLY A 130 -1.93 15.30 9.14
CA GLY A 130 -2.58 16.35 9.93
C GLY A 130 -2.63 16.02 11.44
N ARG A 131 -2.38 14.75 11.79
CA ARG A 131 -2.27 14.27 13.18
C ARG A 131 -0.85 13.88 13.58
N GLY A 132 0.16 14.57 13.02
CA GLY A 132 1.49 14.64 13.66
C GLY A 132 2.59 13.71 13.12
N LEU A 133 2.42 13.10 11.94
CA LEU A 133 3.55 12.45 11.26
C LEU A 133 4.16 13.44 10.24
N LYS A 134 5.22 14.13 10.63
CA LYS A 134 6.04 14.90 9.69
C LYS A 134 7.16 14.00 9.15
N PHE A 135 7.22 13.84 7.84
CA PHE A 135 8.34 13.23 7.16
C PHE A 135 9.29 14.36 6.77
N TYR A 136 10.47 14.40 7.38
CA TYR A 136 11.59 15.22 6.93
C TYR A 136 12.68 14.28 6.41
N ASP A 137 13.44 14.74 5.43
CA ASP A 137 14.30 13.97 4.50
C ASP A 137 15.44 13.12 5.09
N ASN A 138 15.45 12.74 6.37
CA ASN A 138 16.48 11.91 6.97
C ASN A 138 15.97 11.00 8.12
N GLY A 139 15.07 10.07 7.81
CA GLY A 139 14.74 8.96 8.71
C GLY A 139 13.36 9.03 9.36
N PHE A 140 12.85 7.85 9.67
CA PHE A 140 11.48 7.58 10.11
C PHE A 140 11.35 7.73 11.63
N PHE A 141 10.51 8.65 12.09
CA PHE A 141 10.08 8.71 13.50
C PHE A 141 8.55 8.63 13.57
N ILE A 142 8.05 7.60 14.26
CA ILE A 142 6.65 7.54 14.71
C ILE A 142 6.59 8.25 16.06
N VAL A 143 5.85 9.35 16.14
CA VAL A 143 5.50 9.96 17.43
C VAL A 143 4.20 9.31 17.89
N SER A 144 4.26 8.44 18.89
CA SER A 144 3.09 7.96 19.63
C SER A 144 3.22 8.38 21.08
N SER A 145 2.21 9.07 21.60
CA SER A 145 2.09 9.45 23.00
C SER A 145 1.67 8.23 23.84
N SER A 146 2.60 7.31 24.09
CA SER A 146 2.42 6.25 25.08
C SER A 146 3.78 5.68 25.47
N SER A 147 4.16 5.90 26.72
CA SER A 147 5.56 5.94 27.19
C SER A 147 6.25 4.58 27.43
N LEU A 148 5.94 3.52 26.67
CA LEU A 148 6.43 2.18 27.01
C LEU A 148 6.97 1.33 25.83
N PHE A 149 7.38 1.94 24.73
CA PHE A 149 8.05 1.24 23.62
C PHE A 149 9.38 1.93 23.23
N LEU A 150 10.25 2.16 24.22
CA LEU A 150 11.52 2.88 24.02
C LEU A 150 12.79 2.01 24.03
N LEU A 151 12.71 0.67 24.01
CA LEU A 151 13.90 -0.15 24.25
C LEU A 151 14.50 -0.93 23.06
N THR A 152 14.06 -0.75 21.82
CA THR A 152 14.73 -1.43 20.68
C THR A 152 15.16 -0.51 19.53
N ILE A 153 15.06 0.81 19.71
CA ILE A 153 15.60 1.80 18.76
C ILE A 153 16.53 2.76 19.52
N LYS A 154 17.52 2.20 20.22
CA LYS A 154 18.54 2.99 20.94
C LYS A 154 19.99 2.58 20.61
N LEU A 155 20.20 1.72 19.62
CA LEU A 155 21.53 1.19 19.27
C LEU A 155 22.08 1.68 17.92
N TRP A 156 21.52 2.72 17.30
CA TRP A 156 22.08 3.28 16.07
C TRP A 156 22.42 4.76 16.24
N HIS A 157 23.39 5.04 17.11
CA HIS A 157 24.04 6.36 17.19
C HIS A 157 25.49 6.33 17.75
N SER A 158 26.24 5.23 17.61
CA SER A 158 27.62 5.17 18.11
C SER A 158 28.65 4.57 17.13
N ARG A 159 28.47 4.76 15.82
CA ARG A 159 29.52 4.31 14.89
C ARG A 159 29.49 5.01 13.53
N PHE A 160 29.50 6.34 13.52
CA PHE A 160 30.03 7.16 12.42
C PHE A 160 30.28 8.58 12.98
N LEU A 161 31.20 8.65 13.94
CA LEU A 161 32.30 9.63 13.93
C LEU A 161 33.57 8.80 13.68
#